data_AF-A0A972NC95-F1
#
_entry.id   AF-A0A972NC95-F1
#
_cell.length_a   1.000
_cell.length_b   1.000
_cell.length_c   1.000
_cell.angle_alpha   90.00
_cell.angle_beta   90.00
_cell.angle_gamma   90.00
#
_symmetry.space_group_name_H-M   'P 1'
#
loop_
_entity.id
_entity.type
_entity.pdbx_description
1 polymer ?
#
loop_
_entity_poly.entity_id
_entity_poly.type
_entity_poly.pdbx_seq_one_letter_code
_entity_poly.pdbx_strand_id
1 'polypeptide(L)'
;MPPHYNGLSILNIPATVCRLLGVPVLGEHPPLDRRLTAPLGEAERVVLVLVDGMRWDLLRQALEAGLLPGWERLAEEGILAPLTSIAPSTTAAALTTLWTGQSPAEHGVMG
;
A
#
# COMPACT_ATOMS: atom_id res chain seq x y z
N MET A 1 -5.34 -14.77 9.63
CA MET A 1 -4.33 -13.88 10.24
C MET A 1 -4.86 -12.45 10.14
N PRO A 2 -4.82 -11.65 11.22
CA PRO A 2 -5.25 -10.25 11.15
C PRO A 2 -4.30 -9.43 10.25
N PRO A 3 -4.80 -8.36 9.61
CA PRO A 3 -3.96 -7.40 8.89
C PRO A 3 -2.85 -6.78 9.76
N HIS A 4 -1.73 -6.43 9.13
CA HIS A 4 -0.58 -5.79 9.79
C HIS A 4 -0.68 -4.25 9.75
N TYR A 5 -1.65 -3.70 10.49
CA TYR A 5 -1.94 -2.25 10.52
C TYR A 5 -0.81 -1.36 11.10
N ASN A 6 0.24 -1.95 11.68
CA ASN A 6 1.37 -1.22 12.24
C ASN A 6 2.52 -1.01 11.24
N GLY A 7 2.22 -0.74 9.97
CA GLY A 7 3.22 -0.33 8.97
C GLY A 7 3.44 -1.31 7.82
N LEU A 8 2.68 -2.41 7.72
CA LEU A 8 2.76 -3.39 6.64
C LEU A 8 1.38 -3.70 6.03
N SER A 9 0.51 -2.69 5.94
CA SER A 9 -0.81 -2.78 5.35
C SER A 9 -1.08 -1.63 4.37
N ILE A 10 -2.05 -1.83 3.45
CA ILE A 10 -2.56 -0.74 2.61
C ILE A 10 -3.11 0.43 3.42
N LEU A 11 -3.55 0.19 4.68
CA LEU A 11 -3.97 1.22 5.63
C LEU A 11 -2.87 2.25 5.93
N ASN A 12 -1.61 1.87 5.76
CA ASN A 12 -0.46 2.73 6.05
C ASN A 12 -0.03 3.58 4.85
N ILE A 13 -0.63 3.36 3.66
CA ILE A 13 -0.32 4.11 2.44
C ILE A 13 -0.70 5.59 2.57
N PRO A 14 -1.90 5.99 3.04
CA PRO A 14 -2.27 7.41 3.10
C PRO A 14 -1.31 8.23 3.97
N ALA A 15 -0.97 7.74 5.16
CA ALA A 15 0.02 8.38 6.03
C ALA A 15 1.42 8.46 5.39
N THR A 16 1.80 7.46 4.58
CA THR A 16 3.05 7.47 3.83
C THR A 16 3.05 8.55 2.75
N VAL A 17 1.98 8.66 1.97
CA VAL A 17 1.83 9.70 0.94
C VAL A 17 1.89 11.09 1.54
N CYS A 18 1.17 11.34 2.64
CA CYS A 18 1.23 12.62 3.35
C CYS A 18 2.66 12.98 3.77
N ARG A 19 3.41 12.00 4.30
CA ARG A 19 4.81 12.23 4.68
C ARG A 19 5.69 12.55 3.49
N LEU A 20 5.58 11.78 2.40
CA LEU A 20 6.38 12.01 1.19
C LEU A 20 6.16 13.43 0.65
N LEU A 21 4.92 13.92 0.72
CA LEU A 21 4.54 15.27 0.29
C LEU A 21 4.83 16.38 1.32
N GLY A 22 5.30 16.05 2.52
CA GLY A 22 5.56 17.03 3.58
C GLY A 22 4.30 17.70 4.15
N VAL A 23 3.14 17.03 4.10
CA VAL A 23 1.84 17.56 4.57
C VAL A 23 1.35 16.85 5.85
N PRO A 24 0.38 17.41 6.58
CA PRO A 24 -0.22 16.73 7.72
C PRO A 24 -0.72 15.32 7.37
N VAL A 25 -0.51 14.38 8.30
CA VAL A 25 -0.88 12.97 8.13
C VAL A 25 -2.40 12.80 8.13
N LEU A 26 -2.91 11.98 7.21
CA LEU A 26 -4.29 11.56 7.15
C LEU A 26 -4.49 10.28 7.98
N GLY A 27 -5.46 10.30 8.90
CA GLY A 27 -5.76 9.19 9.81
C GLY A 27 -4.84 9.12 11.03
N GLU A 28 -5.06 8.12 11.88
CA GLU A 28 -4.30 7.91 13.13
C GLU A 28 -3.24 6.78 13.00
N HIS A 29 -3.28 6.04 11.90
CA HIS A 29 -2.40 4.90 11.67
C HIS A 29 -1.00 5.33 11.22
N PRO A 30 0.04 4.57 11.61
CA PRO A 30 1.39 4.91 11.21
C PRO A 30 1.58 4.84 9.68
N PRO A 31 2.62 5.51 9.15
CA PRO A 31 3.15 5.25 7.80
C PRO A 31 3.55 3.79 7.60
N LEU A 32 3.92 3.45 6.37
CA LEU A 32 4.64 2.21 6.07
C LEU A 32 5.96 2.16 6.83
N ASP A 33 6.39 0.93 7.14
CA ASP A 33 7.63 0.64 7.84
C ASP A 33 8.79 1.42 7.20
N ARG A 34 9.68 1.95 8.04
CA ARG A 34 10.82 2.76 7.59
C ARG A 34 11.72 1.99 6.62
N ARG A 35 11.77 0.66 6.68
CA ARG A 35 12.50 -0.18 5.72
C ARG A 35 11.97 -0.05 4.29
N LEU A 36 10.68 0.25 4.12
CA LEU A 36 10.04 0.44 2.81
C LEU A 36 10.08 1.90 2.34
N THR A 37 10.29 2.84 3.25
CA THR A 37 10.18 4.28 2.96
C THR A 37 11.51 5.03 3.03
N ALA A 38 12.52 4.50 3.71
CA ALA A 38 13.83 5.14 3.85
C ALA A 38 14.50 5.49 2.49
N PRO A 39 14.39 4.68 1.42
CA PRO A 39 14.97 5.03 0.14
C PRO A 39 14.21 6.13 -0.63
N LEU A 40 12.97 6.45 -0.24
CA LEU A 40 12.09 7.33 -1.02
C LEU A 40 12.29 8.83 -0.76
N GLY A 41 12.86 9.21 0.39
CA GLY A 41 13.07 10.63 0.74
C GLY A 41 11.77 11.45 0.80
N GLU A 42 11.86 12.72 0.43
CA GLU A 42 10.70 13.60 0.18
C GLU A 42 10.40 13.66 -1.32
N ALA A 43 9.14 13.87 -1.69
CA ALA A 43 8.68 13.89 -3.08
C ALA A 43 7.77 15.10 -3.35
N GLU A 44 7.99 15.79 -4.47
CA GLU A 44 7.10 16.88 -4.93
C GLU A 44 5.78 16.36 -5.50
N ARG A 45 5.77 15.11 -5.97
CA ARG A 45 4.67 14.45 -6.67
C ARG A 45 4.63 12.98 -6.28
N VAL A 46 3.44 12.48 -5.96
CA VAL A 46 3.20 11.07 -5.68
C VAL A 46 2.06 10.57 -6.57
N VAL A 47 2.31 9.46 -7.25
CA VAL A 47 1.29 8.75 -8.04
C VAL A 47 1.03 7.40 -7.38
N LEU A 48 -0.20 7.18 -6.93
CA LEU A 48 -0.65 5.90 -6.39
C LEU A 48 -1.40 5.13 -7.48
N VAL A 49 -0.87 3.98 -7.89
CA VAL A 49 -1.55 3.06 -8.82
C VAL A 49 -2.04 1.86 -8.03
N LEU A 50 -3.36 1.67 -8.01
CA LEU A 50 -4.00 0.51 -7.38
C LEU A 50 -4.46 -0.47 -8.47
N VAL A 51 -4.07 -1.74 -8.34
CA VAL A 51 -4.55 -2.83 -9.19
C VAL A 51 -5.45 -3.72 -8.36
N ASP A 52 -6.76 -3.67 -8.62
CA ASP A 52 -7.73 -4.48 -7.89
C ASP A 52 -7.54 -5.98 -8.19
N GLY A 53 -7.70 -6.82 -7.17
CA GLY A 53 -7.59 -8.27 -7.29
C GLY A 53 -6.17 -8.81 -7.56
N MET A 54 -5.13 -7.98 -7.53
CA MET A 54 -3.76 -8.45 -7.79
C MET A 54 -3.22 -9.25 -6.60
N ARG A 55 -3.08 -10.56 -6.81
CA ARG A 55 -2.49 -11.46 -5.81
C ARG A 55 -0.96 -11.45 -5.85
N TRP A 56 -0.35 -11.34 -4.67
CA TRP A 56 1.10 -11.36 -4.50
C TRP A 56 1.77 -12.61 -5.09
N ASP A 57 1.20 -13.78 -4.85
CA ASP A 57 1.82 -15.04 -5.27
C ASP A 57 1.77 -15.25 -6.79
N LEU A 58 0.70 -14.78 -7.45
CA LEU A 58 0.60 -14.76 -8.92
C LEU A 58 1.57 -13.74 -9.53
N LEU A 59 1.68 -12.54 -8.95
CA LEU A 59 2.64 -11.52 -9.39
C LEU A 59 4.07 -12.07 -9.33
N ARG A 60 4.45 -12.70 -8.21
CA ARG A 60 5.79 -13.29 -8.04
C ARG A 60 6.06 -14.39 -9.06
N GLN A 61 5.11 -15.30 -9.29
CA GLN A 61 5.26 -16.36 -10.30
C GLN A 61 5.44 -15.79 -11.71
N ALA A 62 4.70 -14.74 -12.06
CA ALA A 62 4.81 -14.09 -13.37
C ALA A 62 6.15 -13.35 -13.54
N LEU A 63 6.65 -12.70 -12.50
CA LEU A 63 7.99 -12.08 -12.48
C LEU A 63 9.10 -13.13 -12.64
N GLU A 64 9.02 -14.24 -11.90
CA GLU A 64 10.00 -15.34 -11.99
C GLU A 64 10.01 -16.00 -13.37
N ALA A 65 8.87 -16.00 -14.05
CA ALA A 65 8.73 -16.53 -15.41
C ALA A 65 9.11 -15.53 -16.51
N GLY A 66 9.50 -14.29 -16.19
CA GLY A 66 9.87 -13.28 -17.18
C GLY A 66 8.68 -12.78 -18.02
N LEU A 67 7.46 -12.84 -17.48
CA LEU A 67 6.23 -12.54 -18.22
C LEU A 67 5.78 -11.08 -18.09
N LEU A 68 6.46 -10.28 -17.29
CA LEU A 68 6.04 -8.93 -16.93
C LEU A 68 7.22 -7.95 -17.00
N PRO A 69 7.80 -7.70 -18.19
CA PRO A 69 9.03 -6.92 -18.34
C PRO A 69 8.95 -5.50 -17.77
N GLY A 70 7.76 -4.88 -17.80
CA GLY A 70 7.53 -3.58 -17.16
C GLY A 70 7.58 -3.64 -15.63
N TRP A 71 7.05 -4.71 -15.02
CA TRP A 71 7.07 -4.90 -13.57
C TRP A 71 8.43 -5.38 -13.07
N GLU A 72 9.15 -6.17 -13.87
CA GLU A 72 10.52 -6.61 -13.59
C GLU A 72 11.43 -5.40 -13.37
N ARG A 73 11.41 -4.45 -14.31
CA ARG A 73 12.17 -3.20 -14.18
C ARG A 73 11.80 -2.40 -12.92
N LEU A 74 10.51 -2.31 -12.59
CA LEU A 74 10.06 -1.62 -11.36
C LEU A 74 10.52 -2.34 -10.09
N ALA A 75 10.59 -3.67 -10.10
CA ALA A 75 11.07 -4.46 -8.98
C ALA A 75 12.60 -4.34 -8.81
N GLU A 76 13.35 -4.24 -9.91
CA GLU A 76 14.80 -4.07 -9.91
C GLU A 76 15.25 -2.65 -9.51
N GLU A 77 14.59 -1.62 -10.04
CA GLU A 77 14.93 -0.21 -9.77
C GLU A 77 14.27 0.33 -8.48
N GLY A 78 13.27 -0.38 -7.94
CA GLY A 78 12.43 0.07 -6.83
C GLY A 78 12.42 -0.86 -5.62
N ILE A 79 11.35 -0.77 -4.84
CA ILE A 79 11.11 -1.61 -3.66
C ILE A 79 9.89 -2.47 -3.94
N LEU A 80 10.10 -3.79 -4.04
CA LEU A 80 9.03 -4.76 -4.13
C LEU A 80 8.82 -5.45 -2.77
N ALA A 81 7.69 -5.18 -2.12
CA ALA A 81 7.37 -5.77 -0.82
C ALA A 81 5.88 -6.12 -0.70
N PRO A 82 5.54 -7.25 -0.06
CA PRO A 82 4.16 -7.60 0.20
C PRO A 82 3.57 -6.73 1.32
N LEU A 83 2.35 -6.24 1.09
CA LEU A 83 1.53 -5.58 2.11
C LEU A 83 0.28 -6.42 2.38
N THR A 84 -0.20 -6.38 3.62
CA THR A 84 -1.52 -6.92 3.96
C THR A 84 -2.62 -5.97 3.48
N SER A 85 -3.75 -6.54 3.04
CA SER A 85 -4.98 -5.76 2.82
C SER A 85 -5.58 -5.31 4.17
N ILE A 86 -6.82 -4.81 4.15
CA ILE A 86 -7.67 -4.63 5.31
C ILE A 86 -8.60 -5.85 5.52
N ALA A 87 -9.29 -5.87 6.66
CA ALA A 87 -10.30 -6.88 6.96
C ALA A 87 -11.66 -6.22 7.23
N PRO A 88 -12.72 -6.57 6.49
CA PRO A 88 -12.78 -7.54 5.38
C PRO A 88 -12.15 -6.99 4.09
N SER A 89 -11.45 -7.84 3.31
CA SER A 89 -10.75 -7.42 2.07
C SER A 89 -11.70 -7.22 0.88
N THR A 90 -12.67 -6.32 1.01
CA THR A 90 -13.59 -5.90 -0.05
C THR A 90 -13.10 -4.61 -0.72
N THR A 91 -13.39 -4.42 -2.01
CA THR A 91 -13.01 -3.21 -2.76
C THR A 91 -13.54 -1.94 -2.08
N ALA A 92 -14.80 -1.94 -1.62
CA ALA A 92 -15.42 -0.78 -0.97
C ALA A 92 -14.71 -0.41 0.34
N ALA A 93 -14.38 -1.39 1.18
CA ALA A 93 -13.64 -1.16 2.42
C ALA A 93 -12.21 -0.67 2.12
N ALA A 94 -11.50 -1.32 1.20
CA ALA A 94 -10.11 -0.99 0.87
C ALA A 94 -9.95 0.42 0.27
N LEU A 95 -10.82 0.79 -0.67
CA LEU A 95 -10.81 2.14 -1.25
C LEU A 95 -11.19 3.21 -0.23
N THR A 96 -12.17 2.93 0.63
CA THR A 96 -12.53 3.86 1.71
C THR A 96 -11.37 4.05 2.67
N THR A 97 -10.68 2.99 3.06
CA THR A 97 -9.45 3.06 3.86
C THR A 97 -8.39 3.93 3.20
N LEU A 98 -8.12 3.75 1.90
CA LEU A 98 -7.14 4.57 1.19
C LEU A 98 -7.52 6.05 1.14
N TRP A 99 -8.82 6.37 1.16
CA TRP A 99 -9.32 7.74 1.11
C TRP A 99 -9.40 8.43 2.47
N THR A 100 -9.55 7.67 3.55
CA THR A 100 -9.74 8.23 4.91
C THR A 100 -8.52 8.05 5.81
N GLY A 101 -7.61 7.13 5.49
CA GLY A 101 -6.54 6.72 6.41
C GLY A 101 -7.04 5.95 7.63
N GLN A 102 -8.27 5.43 7.57
CA GLN A 102 -8.93 4.71 8.66
C GLN A 102 -9.15 3.23 8.29
N SER A 103 -9.17 2.36 9.28
CA SER A 103 -9.53 0.96 9.13
C SER A 103 -11.05 0.77 8.94
N PRO A 104 -11.50 -0.39 8.43
CA PRO A 104 -12.94 -0.67 8.28
C PRO A 104 -13.74 -0.53 9.57
N ALA A 105 -13.13 -0.84 10.72
CA ALA A 105 -13.77 -0.67 12.02
C ALA A 105 -13.96 0.80 12.42
N GLU A 106 -13.15 1.71 11.87
CA GLU A 106 -13.18 3.15 12.18
C GLU A 106 -14.09 3.92 11.23
N HIS A 107 -14.03 3.65 9.92
CA HIS A 107 -14.89 4.34 8.94
C HIS A 107 -16.24 3.63 8.71
N GLY A 108 -16.44 2.42 9.24
CA GLY A 108 -17.73 1.71 9.23
C GLY A 108 -18.15 1.10 7.88
N VAL A 109 -17.31 1.16 6.84
CA VAL A 109 -17.60 0.57 5.53
C VAL A 109 -16.97 -0.81 5.46
N MET A 110 -17.79 -1.85 5.52
CA MET A 110 -17.33 -3.25 5.56
C MET A 110 -17.45 -3.95 4.20
N GLY A 111 -18.19 -3.39 3.24
CA GLY A 111 -18.43 -4.02 1.93
C GLY A 111 -19.71 -3.52 1.29
#